data_AF-A0A975L966-F1
#
_entry.id   AF-A0A975L966-F1
#
_cell.length_a   1.000
_cell.length_b   1.000
_cell.length_c   1.000
_cell.angle_alpha   90.00
_cell.angle_beta   90.00
_cell.angle_gamma   90.00
#
_symmetry.space_group_name_H-M   'P 1'
#
loop_
_entity.id
_entity.type
_entity.pdbx_description
1 polymer ?
#
loop_
_entity_poly.entity_id
_entity_poly.type
_entity_poly.pdbx_seq_one_letter_code
_entity_poly.pdbx_strand_id
1 'polypeptide(L)'
;MGSPQRPVGGGAGGGRARRRGRTLLGSRPPLWARPLGKELHDLLANAPEEGLADELVREEHSVRLRRTALRLHGAHGRARLLAEAGGPVAPPEPSVSVVLCTRRPEMVGFALRQVARQRGVDVEVVLALHGFAVDAPGVAAAIAEYRRGGRSLLVWEPPGDLVFGSVLNGAIARASGTLVAKMDDDDWYGPDHLSDLVLARRYSGAELVGCAAEFHHLEHLGLTVRRLVPSEVFAQHVTGASILTDRTTLEEVGGFRPLRVDEDAGLLDDVRDAGGSTYRIHGLGCVIRRRGTGHTWSETSGYFLREPLRQWRGWRPSALLESSPEDAPAPTTETTTPDSPTAGSDR
;
A
#
# COMPACT_ATOMS: atom_id res chain seq x y z
N MET A 1 -30.17 -61.66 -15.13
CA MET A 1 -28.98 -61.27 -14.33
C MET A 1 -28.91 -59.75 -14.35
N GLY A 2 -29.23 -59.13 -13.21
CA GLY A 2 -29.53 -57.71 -13.10
C GLY A 2 -28.27 -56.84 -13.08
N SER A 3 -28.35 -55.73 -13.81
CA SER A 3 -27.39 -54.61 -13.74
C SER A 3 -27.54 -53.89 -12.39
N PRO A 4 -26.44 -53.51 -11.71
CA PRO A 4 -26.54 -52.84 -10.42
C PRO A 4 -26.92 -51.37 -10.59
N GLN A 5 -27.94 -50.96 -9.84
CA GLN A 5 -28.41 -49.59 -9.69
C GLN A 5 -27.35 -48.72 -9.00
N ARG A 6 -27.15 -47.49 -9.50
CA ARG A 6 -26.42 -46.42 -8.79
C ARG A 6 -27.30 -45.86 -7.67
N PRO A 7 -26.77 -45.64 -6.45
CA PRO A 7 -27.45 -44.77 -5.50
C PRO A 7 -27.15 -43.31 -5.85
N VAL A 8 -28.22 -42.55 -6.04
CA VAL A 8 -28.26 -41.08 -6.01
C VAL A 8 -28.17 -40.66 -4.54
N GLY A 9 -27.21 -39.82 -4.20
CA GLY A 9 -27.02 -39.36 -2.83
C GLY A 9 -26.36 -37.99 -2.75
N GLY A 10 -27.20 -36.97 -2.51
CA GLY A 10 -26.91 -35.85 -1.62
C GLY A 10 -25.87 -34.83 -2.07
N GLY A 11 -26.35 -33.73 -2.65
CA GLY A 11 -25.59 -32.50 -2.67
C GLY A 11 -25.35 -32.00 -1.25
N ALA A 12 -24.08 -31.77 -0.92
CA ALA A 12 -23.67 -30.99 0.24
C ALA A 12 -22.65 -29.97 -0.24
N GLY A 13 -22.96 -28.69 0.01
CA GLY A 13 -22.18 -27.54 -0.39
C GLY A 13 -20.71 -27.67 0.01
N GLY A 14 -19.85 -27.81 -0.99
CA GLY A 14 -18.40 -27.75 -0.83
C GLY A 14 -17.96 -26.32 -0.58
N GLY A 15 -18.11 -25.83 0.64
CA GLY A 15 -17.38 -24.67 1.13
C GLY A 15 -15.88 -24.97 1.06
N ARG A 16 -15.22 -24.49 0.00
CA ARG A 16 -13.76 -24.54 -0.11
C ARG A 16 -13.17 -23.59 0.94
N ALA A 17 -12.98 -24.10 2.15
CA ALA A 17 -12.10 -23.49 3.13
C ALA A 17 -10.67 -23.48 2.56
N ARG A 18 -10.29 -22.35 1.94
CA ARG A 18 -8.91 -22.11 1.52
C ARG A 18 -8.07 -21.97 2.78
N ARG A 19 -7.08 -22.83 2.95
CA ARG A 19 -6.07 -22.78 4.02
C ARG A 19 -5.36 -21.42 3.98
N ARG A 20 -5.81 -20.46 4.79
CA ARG A 20 -4.97 -19.36 5.27
C ARG A 20 -4.01 -19.92 6.32
N GLY A 21 -2.76 -19.48 6.32
CA GLY A 21 -1.74 -19.96 7.26
C GLY A 21 -2.27 -19.91 8.70
N ARG A 22 -2.18 -21.03 9.43
CA ARG A 22 -2.56 -21.05 10.85
C ARG A 22 -1.59 -20.13 11.59
N THR A 23 -2.09 -18.99 12.09
CA THR A 23 -1.36 -18.18 13.06
C THR A 23 -0.95 -19.10 14.22
N LEU A 24 0.33 -19.15 14.55
CA LEU A 24 0.80 -19.86 15.73
C LEU A 24 0.29 -19.10 16.95
N LEU A 25 -0.78 -19.61 17.56
CA LEU A 25 -1.32 -19.13 18.81
C LEU A 25 -0.80 -20.05 19.92
N GLY A 26 -0.17 -19.46 20.94
CA GLY A 26 0.27 -20.20 22.10
C GLY A 26 0.56 -19.26 23.25
N SER A 27 0.23 -19.71 24.45
CA SER A 27 0.78 -19.18 25.70
C SER A 27 2.31 -19.04 25.58
N ARG A 28 2.89 -18.07 26.32
CA ARG A 28 4.32 -17.67 26.35
C ARG A 28 5.24 -18.62 25.55
N PRO A 29 5.91 -18.14 24.48
CA PRO A 29 6.71 -18.99 23.62
C PRO A 29 7.67 -19.84 24.44
N PRO A 30 7.77 -21.14 24.16
CA PRO A 30 8.60 -22.04 24.93
C PRO A 30 10.07 -21.62 24.85
N LEU A 31 10.89 -22.04 25.82
CA LEU A 31 12.30 -21.66 25.90
C LEU A 31 13.10 -21.97 24.62
N TRP A 32 12.72 -23.00 23.86
CA TRP A 32 13.35 -23.34 22.59
C TRP A 32 13.09 -22.31 21.49
N ALA A 33 12.10 -21.43 21.64
CA ALA A 33 11.79 -20.35 20.70
C ALA A 33 12.66 -19.10 20.92
N ARG A 34 13.52 -19.07 21.94
CA ARG A 34 14.48 -17.96 22.19
C ARG A 34 15.32 -17.56 20.97
N PRO A 35 15.80 -18.48 20.11
CA PRO A 35 16.57 -18.13 18.91
C PRO A 35 15.78 -17.35 17.84
N LEU A 36 14.45 -17.23 17.98
CA LEU A 36 13.62 -16.40 17.08
C LEU A 36 13.93 -14.89 17.21
N GLY A 37 14.62 -14.49 18.27
CA GLY A 37 14.90 -13.08 18.58
C GLY A 37 13.80 -12.46 19.44
N LYS A 38 14.19 -11.45 20.23
CA LYS A 38 13.33 -10.81 21.23
C LYS A 38 12.02 -10.31 20.65
N GLU A 39 12.07 -9.59 19.53
CA GLU A 39 10.90 -8.97 18.93
C GLU A 39 9.86 -9.99 18.44
N LEU A 40 10.30 -11.06 17.75
CA LEU A 40 9.40 -12.10 17.30
C LEU A 40 8.82 -12.90 18.48
N HIS A 41 9.64 -13.16 19.49
CA HIS A 41 9.20 -13.77 20.74
C HIS A 41 8.14 -12.91 21.44
N ASP A 42 8.35 -11.60 21.54
CA ASP A 42 7.39 -10.67 22.17
C ASP A 42 6.07 -10.60 21.38
N LEU A 43 6.12 -10.60 20.06
CA LEU A 43 4.92 -10.66 19.23
C LEU A 43 4.14 -11.96 19.46
N LEU A 44 4.82 -13.11 19.49
CA LEU A 44 4.19 -14.40 19.76
C LEU A 44 3.61 -14.47 21.18
N ALA A 45 4.30 -13.90 22.17
CA ALA A 45 3.87 -13.91 23.58
C ALA A 45 2.68 -13.00 23.87
N ASN A 46 2.53 -11.92 23.10
CA ASN A 46 1.49 -10.90 23.30
C ASN A 46 0.46 -10.92 22.17
N ALA A 47 0.22 -12.09 21.57
CA ALA A 47 -0.87 -12.26 20.63
C ALA A 47 -2.20 -11.95 21.34
N PRO A 48 -3.06 -11.06 20.81
CA PRO A 48 -4.30 -10.69 21.49
C PRO A 48 -5.31 -11.84 21.41
N GLU A 49 -5.26 -12.79 22.36
CA GLU A 49 -6.02 -14.07 22.29
C GLU A 49 -7.50 -13.88 21.97
N GLU A 50 -8.18 -12.93 22.62
CA GLU A 50 -9.59 -12.59 22.34
C GLU A 50 -9.77 -11.84 21.00
N GLY A 51 -8.81 -10.99 20.64
CA GLY A 51 -8.83 -10.18 19.42
C GLY A 51 -8.59 -10.99 18.14
N LEU A 52 -7.92 -12.14 18.21
CA LEU A 52 -7.59 -12.96 17.03
C LEU A 52 -8.78 -13.71 16.44
N ALA A 53 -9.93 -13.73 17.12
CA ALA A 53 -11.20 -14.11 16.51
C ALA A 53 -11.61 -13.12 15.42
N ASP A 54 -11.32 -11.82 15.62
CA ASP A 54 -11.54 -10.78 14.62
C ASP A 54 -10.57 -10.95 13.44
N GLU A 55 -11.11 -10.95 12.23
CA GLU A 55 -10.32 -11.19 11.03
C GLU A 55 -9.33 -10.05 10.73
N LEU A 56 -9.67 -8.79 10.98
CA LEU A 56 -8.75 -7.67 10.77
C LEU A 56 -7.60 -7.73 11.77
N VAL A 57 -7.89 -7.87 13.07
CA VAL A 57 -6.87 -7.94 14.13
C VAL A 57 -5.91 -9.10 13.89
N ARG A 58 -6.42 -10.26 13.45
CA ARG A 58 -5.60 -11.42 13.12
C ARG A 58 -4.69 -11.18 11.92
N GLU A 59 -5.18 -10.52 10.87
CA GLU A 59 -4.36 -10.19 9.70
C GLU A 59 -3.30 -9.12 10.05
N GLU A 60 -3.65 -8.09 10.82
CA GLU A 60 -2.70 -7.07 11.33
C GLU A 60 -1.57 -7.71 12.16
N HIS A 61 -1.93 -8.63 13.07
CA HIS A 61 -0.96 -9.38 13.86
C HIS A 61 -0.08 -10.29 12.98
N SER A 62 -0.69 -10.96 12.00
CA SER A 62 0.04 -11.81 11.04
C SER A 62 1.07 -11.00 10.24
N VAL A 63 0.73 -9.79 9.79
CA VAL A 63 1.68 -8.92 9.09
C VAL A 63 2.85 -8.54 9.98
N ARG A 64 2.62 -8.14 11.24
CA ARG A 64 3.71 -7.82 12.19
C ARG A 64 4.64 -9.02 12.38
N LEU A 65 4.08 -10.22 12.60
CA LEU A 65 4.87 -11.46 12.72
C LEU A 65 5.69 -11.74 11.47
N ARG A 66 5.07 -11.69 10.28
CA ARG A 66 5.72 -11.99 8.99
C ARG A 66 6.83 -10.99 8.70
N ARG A 67 6.60 -9.70 8.92
CA ARG A 67 7.60 -8.64 8.75
C ARG A 67 8.83 -8.89 9.62
N THR A 68 8.63 -9.12 10.92
CA THR A 68 9.73 -9.42 11.84
C THR A 68 10.45 -10.71 11.47
N ALA A 69 9.71 -11.77 11.13
CA ALA A 69 10.30 -13.04 10.72
C ALA A 69 11.14 -12.92 9.45
N LEU A 70 10.63 -12.26 8.40
CA LEU A 70 11.34 -12.07 7.13
C LEU A 70 12.56 -11.16 7.28
N ARG A 71 12.46 -10.09 8.08
CA ARG A 71 13.59 -9.20 8.35
C ARG A 71 14.72 -9.87 9.11
N LEU A 72 14.40 -10.71 10.11
CA LEU A 72 15.42 -11.37 10.94
C LEU A 72 15.94 -12.67 10.32
N HIS A 73 15.05 -13.46 9.73
CA HIS A 73 15.33 -14.86 9.34
C HIS A 73 15.22 -15.11 7.83
N GLY A 74 14.80 -14.12 7.04
CA GLY A 74 14.87 -14.18 5.58
C GLY A 74 16.32 -14.17 5.09
N ALA A 75 16.53 -14.50 3.81
CA ALA A 75 17.87 -14.64 3.22
C ALA A 75 18.75 -13.41 3.45
N HIS A 76 18.21 -12.20 3.28
CA HIS A 76 18.94 -10.95 3.50
C HIS A 76 19.30 -10.73 4.97
N GLY A 77 18.35 -10.91 5.89
CA GLY A 77 18.59 -10.79 7.33
C GLY A 77 19.64 -11.78 7.83
N ARG A 78 19.57 -13.03 7.35
CA ARG A 78 20.58 -14.06 7.64
C ARG A 78 21.95 -13.71 7.08
N ALA A 79 22.02 -13.21 5.84
CA ALA A 79 23.28 -12.77 5.25
C ALA A 79 23.93 -11.64 6.08
N ARG A 80 23.14 -10.67 6.56
CA ARG A 80 23.62 -9.61 7.45
C ARG A 80 24.16 -10.16 8.78
N LEU A 81 23.41 -11.05 9.43
CA LEU A 81 23.85 -11.68 10.68
C LEU A 81 25.15 -12.48 10.50
N LEU A 82 25.30 -13.19 9.37
CA LEU A 82 26.53 -13.91 9.05
C LEU A 82 27.70 -12.95 8.81
N ALA A 83 27.48 -11.85 8.09
CA ALA A 83 28.49 -10.81 7.87
C ALA A 83 28.97 -10.19 9.20
N GLU A 84 28.04 -9.88 10.10
CA GLU A 84 28.34 -9.37 11.45
C GLU A 84 29.13 -10.37 12.30
N ALA A 85 28.95 -11.67 12.07
CA ALA A 85 29.68 -12.74 12.72
C ALA A 85 31.05 -13.07 12.07
N GLY A 86 31.53 -12.25 11.12
CA GLY A 86 32.80 -12.46 10.42
C GLY A 86 32.69 -13.34 9.16
N GLY A 87 31.48 -13.59 8.68
CA GLY A 87 31.20 -14.23 7.40
C GLY A 87 31.32 -13.29 6.20
N PRO A 88 30.87 -13.73 5.00
CA PRO A 88 30.93 -12.92 3.79
C PRO A 88 30.15 -11.61 3.92
N VAL A 89 30.59 -10.56 3.21
CA VAL A 89 29.92 -9.26 3.17
C VAL A 89 28.48 -9.44 2.69
N ALA A 90 27.53 -8.91 3.46
CA ALA A 90 26.12 -8.93 3.06
C ALA A 90 25.89 -7.98 1.87
N PRO A 91 24.95 -8.30 0.96
CA PRO A 91 24.55 -7.37 -0.08
C PRO A 91 24.04 -6.06 0.56
N PRO A 92 24.29 -4.90 -0.07
CA PRO A 92 23.81 -3.64 0.46
C PRO A 92 22.27 -3.61 0.53
N GLU A 93 21.74 -2.83 1.47
CA GLU A 93 20.32 -2.51 1.47
C GLU A 93 20.00 -1.63 0.25
N PRO A 94 18.91 -1.90 -0.48
CA PRO A 94 18.53 -1.07 -1.61
C PRO A 94 18.07 0.30 -1.11
N SER A 95 18.46 1.34 -1.83
CA SER A 95 17.91 2.69 -1.68
C SER A 95 16.64 2.82 -2.51
N VAL A 96 15.66 3.53 -1.96
CA VAL A 96 14.35 3.74 -2.59
C VAL A 96 14.20 5.21 -2.96
N SER A 97 13.93 5.48 -4.23
CA SER A 97 13.50 6.79 -4.70
C SER A 97 11.99 6.85 -4.76
N VAL A 98 11.38 7.68 -3.93
CA VAL A 98 9.95 7.95 -4.02
C VAL A 98 9.72 9.02 -5.07
N VAL A 99 9.10 8.63 -6.18
CA VAL A 99 8.60 9.53 -7.21
C VAL A 99 7.22 10.01 -6.76
N LEU A 100 7.17 11.28 -6.37
CA LEU A 100 5.98 11.93 -5.84
C LEU A 100 5.61 13.10 -6.76
N CYS A 101 4.57 12.91 -7.57
CA CYS A 101 4.11 13.92 -8.51
C CYS A 101 2.78 14.51 -8.04
N THR A 102 2.64 15.83 -8.08
CA THR A 102 1.42 16.50 -7.66
C THR A 102 1.10 17.69 -8.55
N ARG A 103 -0.20 17.96 -8.75
CA ARG A 103 -0.74 19.21 -9.33
C ARG A 103 -1.43 20.09 -8.28
N ARG A 104 -1.29 19.73 -7.00
CA ARG A 104 -2.06 20.22 -5.86
C ARG A 104 -1.10 20.80 -4.81
N PRO A 105 -0.79 22.11 -4.87
CA PRO A 105 0.13 22.73 -3.91
C PRO A 105 -0.21 22.43 -2.44
N GLU A 106 -1.50 22.39 -2.12
CA GLU A 106 -2.02 22.11 -0.78
C GLU A 106 -1.75 20.67 -0.30
N MET A 107 -1.49 19.73 -1.21
CA MET A 107 -1.20 18.33 -0.88
C MET A 107 0.28 18.05 -0.62
N VAL A 108 1.19 18.96 -1.00
CA VAL A 108 2.65 18.76 -0.85
C VAL A 108 3.02 18.43 0.59
N GLY A 109 2.49 19.20 1.56
CA GLY A 109 2.78 18.98 2.97
C GLY A 109 2.31 17.62 3.47
N PHE A 110 1.09 17.21 3.11
CA PHE A 110 0.54 15.91 3.47
C PHE A 110 1.36 14.76 2.87
N ALA A 111 1.66 14.83 1.57
CA ALA A 111 2.39 13.79 0.87
C ALA A 111 3.81 13.62 1.42
N LEU A 112 4.52 14.72 1.68
CA LEU A 112 5.85 14.66 2.30
C LEU A 112 5.82 14.05 3.71
N ARG A 113 4.77 14.28 4.50
CA ARG A 113 4.60 13.61 5.80
C ARG A 113 4.40 12.10 5.66
N GLN A 114 3.67 11.65 4.63
CA GLN A 114 3.51 10.21 4.36
C GLN A 114 4.84 9.52 4.02
N VAL A 115 5.76 10.22 3.35
CA VAL A 115 7.10 9.71 3.05
C VAL A 115 8.05 9.85 4.25
N ALA A 116 8.01 10.96 4.98
CA ALA A 116 8.91 11.23 6.10
C ALA A 116 8.83 10.16 7.20
N ARG A 117 7.64 9.59 7.40
CA ARG A 117 7.36 8.55 8.39
C ARG A 117 7.79 7.13 7.99
N GLN A 118 8.30 6.91 6.77
CA GLN A 118 8.72 5.58 6.30
C GLN A 118 9.94 5.08 7.06
N ARG A 119 9.93 3.82 7.50
CA ARG A 119 10.96 3.22 8.37
C ARG A 119 11.54 1.97 7.74
N GLY A 120 12.78 1.65 8.11
CA GLY A 120 13.45 0.42 7.67
C GLY A 120 13.89 0.43 6.20
N VAL A 121 13.89 1.59 5.56
CA VAL A 121 14.36 1.82 4.19
C VAL A 121 15.13 3.13 4.11
N ASP A 122 16.18 3.14 3.28
CA ASP A 122 16.86 4.36 2.88
C ASP A 122 16.07 5.03 1.75
N VAL A 123 15.67 6.29 1.97
CA VAL A 123 14.67 6.96 1.12
C VAL A 123 15.17 8.33 0.71
N GLU A 124 15.11 8.58 -0.58
CA GLU A 124 15.05 9.92 -1.15
C GLU A 124 13.68 10.20 -1.76
N VAL A 125 13.33 11.47 -1.89
CA VAL A 125 12.12 11.90 -2.58
C VAL A 125 12.50 12.71 -3.82
N VAL A 126 11.88 12.37 -4.95
CA VAL A 126 11.81 13.22 -6.13
C VAL A 126 10.41 13.80 -6.21
N LEU A 127 10.27 15.05 -5.74
CA LEU A 127 9.02 15.79 -5.72
C LEU A 127 8.87 16.58 -7.03
N ALA A 128 7.88 16.19 -7.85
CA ALA A 128 7.52 16.89 -9.07
C ALA A 128 6.30 17.80 -8.83
N LEU A 129 6.52 19.11 -8.85
CA LEU A 129 5.49 20.16 -8.75
C LEU A 129 4.93 20.44 -10.15
N HIS A 130 3.95 19.65 -10.57
CA HIS A 130 3.46 19.63 -11.94
C HIS A 130 2.55 20.84 -12.23
N GLY A 131 3.10 21.83 -12.93
CA GLY A 131 2.40 23.05 -13.32
C GLY A 131 2.34 24.14 -12.26
N PHE A 132 3.14 24.05 -11.20
CA PHE A 132 3.31 25.10 -10.20
C PHE A 132 4.73 25.09 -9.63
N ALA A 133 5.13 26.18 -8.98
CA ALA A 133 6.48 26.34 -8.44
C ALA A 133 6.51 26.30 -6.90
N VAL A 134 7.72 26.25 -6.34
CA VAL A 134 7.97 26.23 -4.89
C VAL A 134 7.37 27.43 -4.15
N ASP A 135 7.13 28.54 -4.85
CA ASP A 135 6.52 29.77 -4.30
C ASP A 135 5.01 29.65 -4.04
N ALA A 136 4.37 28.57 -4.52
CA ALA A 136 2.96 28.32 -4.24
C ALA A 136 2.71 28.21 -2.71
N PRO A 137 1.55 28.67 -2.22
CA PRO A 137 1.28 28.76 -0.79
C PRO A 137 1.51 27.44 -0.03
N GLY A 138 2.33 27.50 1.02
CA GLY A 138 2.63 26.35 1.90
C GLY A 138 3.71 25.39 1.38
N VAL A 139 4.06 25.42 0.09
CA VAL A 139 4.99 24.46 -0.53
C VAL A 139 6.42 24.60 0.01
N ALA A 140 6.97 25.82 0.00
CA ALA A 140 8.31 26.08 0.54
C ALA A 140 8.43 25.68 2.03
N ALA A 141 7.38 25.91 2.82
CA ALA A 141 7.34 25.52 4.24
C ALA A 141 7.36 24.00 4.42
N ALA A 142 6.55 23.28 3.63
CA ALA A 142 6.52 21.82 3.63
C ALA A 142 7.87 21.20 3.22
N ILE A 143 8.52 21.76 2.20
CA ILE A 143 9.86 21.33 1.75
C ILE A 143 10.89 21.56 2.86
N ALA A 144 10.87 22.73 3.50
CA ALA A 144 11.79 23.04 4.58
C ALA A 144 11.58 22.10 5.78
N GLU A 145 10.33 21.81 6.13
CA GLU A 145 9.97 20.83 7.16
C GLU A 145 10.51 19.44 6.86
N TYR A 146 10.28 18.92 5.65
CA TYR A 146 10.79 17.61 5.26
C TYR A 146 12.32 17.53 5.35
N ARG A 147 13.03 18.58 4.88
CA ARG A 147 14.49 18.65 4.94
C ARG A 147 15.04 18.67 6.37
N ARG A 148 14.32 19.26 7.33
CA ARG A 148 14.69 19.19 8.76
C ARG A 148 14.72 17.75 9.28
N GLY A 149 13.96 16.83 8.67
CA GLY A 149 14.00 15.41 8.97
C GLY A 149 15.25 14.67 8.49
N GLY A 150 16.15 15.34 7.76
CA GLY A 150 17.45 14.79 7.34
C GLY A 150 17.42 13.83 6.14
N ARG A 151 16.27 13.68 5.47
CA ARG A 151 16.13 12.84 4.26
C ARG A 151 16.40 13.64 2.99
N SER A 152 16.91 12.95 1.97
CA SER A 152 17.16 13.55 0.66
C SER A 152 15.84 13.94 -0.02
N LEU A 153 15.81 15.14 -0.61
CA LEU A 153 14.67 15.68 -1.35
C LEU A 153 15.16 16.50 -2.54
N LEU A 154 14.89 15.99 -3.73
CA LEU A 154 15.01 16.70 -4.99
C LEU A 154 13.64 17.27 -5.37
N VAL A 155 13.61 18.55 -5.75
CA VAL A 155 12.40 19.23 -6.22
C VAL A 155 12.57 19.54 -7.71
N TRP A 156 11.55 19.25 -8.49
CA TRP A 156 11.49 19.56 -9.91
C TRP A 156 10.14 20.20 -10.24
N GLU A 157 10.14 21.23 -11.08
CA GLU A 157 8.95 22.01 -11.46
C GLU A 157 8.62 21.79 -12.95
N PRO A 158 8.02 20.64 -13.33
CA PRO A 158 7.62 20.42 -14.71
C PRO A 158 6.52 21.38 -15.17
N PRO A 159 6.53 21.83 -16.44
CA PRO A 159 5.42 22.55 -17.05
C PRO A 159 4.08 21.82 -16.90
N GLY A 160 3.00 22.58 -16.71
CA GLY A 160 1.67 22.04 -16.42
C GLY A 160 0.96 21.38 -17.60
N ASP A 161 1.50 21.50 -18.81
CA ASP A 161 1.01 20.91 -20.06
C ASP A 161 1.66 19.57 -20.39
N LEU A 162 2.70 19.16 -19.64
CA LEU A 162 3.29 17.84 -19.77
C LEU A 162 2.27 16.74 -19.43
N VAL A 163 2.34 15.65 -20.17
CA VAL A 163 1.50 14.48 -19.92
C VAL A 163 2.01 13.76 -18.67
N PHE A 164 1.09 13.22 -17.85
CA PHE A 164 1.42 12.69 -16.53
C PHE A 164 2.48 11.57 -16.57
N GLY A 165 2.36 10.60 -17.48
CA GLY A 165 3.40 9.58 -17.67
C GLY A 165 4.79 10.18 -18.00
N SER A 166 4.85 11.28 -18.75
CA SER A 166 6.11 11.99 -19.01
C SER A 166 6.68 12.67 -17.77
N VAL A 167 5.81 13.16 -16.88
CA VAL A 167 6.23 13.71 -15.57
C VAL A 167 6.77 12.59 -14.68
N LEU A 168 6.12 11.43 -14.62
CA LEU A 168 6.64 10.27 -13.89
C LEU A 168 8.02 9.88 -14.40
N ASN A 169 8.20 9.72 -15.72
CA ASN A 169 9.50 9.39 -16.31
C ASN A 169 10.56 10.46 -16.07
N GLY A 170 10.19 11.75 -16.12
CA GLY A 170 11.08 12.85 -15.79
C GLY A 170 11.56 12.81 -14.33
N ALA A 171 10.67 12.46 -13.40
CA ALA A 171 11.04 12.25 -12.01
C ALA A 171 11.94 11.01 -11.82
N ILE A 172 11.64 9.90 -12.49
CA ILE A 172 12.46 8.68 -12.49
C ILE A 172 13.88 8.96 -12.99
N ALA A 173 14.03 9.73 -14.07
CA ALA A 173 15.35 10.10 -14.60
C ALA A 173 16.21 10.92 -13.62
N ARG A 174 15.59 11.52 -12.59
CA ARG A 174 16.25 12.31 -11.54
C ARG A 174 16.47 11.53 -10.25
N ALA A 175 15.85 10.37 -10.12
CA ALA A 175 16.05 9.47 -9.00
C ALA A 175 17.50 8.95 -9.00
N SER A 176 18.02 8.56 -7.85
CA SER A 176 19.32 7.90 -7.63
C SER A 176 19.23 6.50 -6.99
N GLY A 177 18.08 6.12 -6.45
CA GLY A 177 17.82 4.84 -5.79
C GLY A 177 17.83 3.63 -6.73
N THR A 178 18.21 2.46 -6.21
CA THR A 178 18.17 1.20 -6.97
C THR A 178 16.74 0.73 -7.21
N LEU A 179 15.84 1.07 -6.29
CA LEU A 179 14.40 0.87 -6.41
C LEU A 179 13.71 2.21 -6.60
N VAL A 180 12.64 2.20 -7.41
CA VAL A 180 11.77 3.34 -7.62
C VAL A 180 10.39 3.00 -7.08
N ALA A 181 9.85 3.86 -6.21
CA ALA A 181 8.50 3.76 -5.69
C ALA A 181 7.64 4.93 -6.20
N LYS A 182 6.50 4.64 -6.81
CA LYS A 182 5.43 5.63 -7.03
C LYS A 182 4.54 5.65 -5.79
N MET A 183 4.33 6.84 -5.24
CA MET A 183 3.33 7.12 -4.21
C MET A 183 2.47 8.30 -4.68
N ASP A 184 1.15 8.16 -4.58
CA ASP A 184 0.23 9.24 -4.91
C ASP A 184 0.23 10.29 -3.79
N ASP A 185 0.01 11.56 -4.15
CA ASP A 185 0.12 12.70 -3.24
C ASP A 185 -1.06 12.86 -2.29
N ASP A 186 -2.14 12.09 -2.45
CA ASP A 186 -3.33 12.19 -1.61
C ASP A 186 -3.74 10.92 -0.85
N ASP A 187 -3.00 9.83 -0.99
CA ASP A 187 -3.27 8.61 -0.25
C ASP A 187 -2.52 8.54 1.09
N TRP A 188 -3.04 7.74 2.02
CA TRP A 188 -2.40 7.53 3.32
C TRP A 188 -1.53 6.27 3.28
N TYR A 189 -0.33 6.38 3.85
CA TYR A 189 0.61 5.29 3.92
C TYR A 189 1.12 5.08 5.33
N GLY A 190 1.13 3.82 5.75
CA GLY A 190 1.68 3.37 7.02
C GLY A 190 3.21 3.49 7.01
N PRO A 191 3.83 3.53 8.19
CA PRO A 191 5.26 3.80 8.31
C PRO A 191 6.15 2.66 7.80
N ASP A 192 5.61 1.46 7.65
CA ASP A 192 6.34 0.29 7.13
C ASP A 192 5.97 -0.01 5.67
N HIS A 193 5.20 0.86 5.00
CA HIS A 193 4.68 0.60 3.65
C HIS A 193 5.78 0.33 2.63
N LEU A 194 6.80 1.19 2.56
CA LEU A 194 7.93 0.97 1.65
C LEU A 194 8.77 -0.25 2.03
N SER A 195 8.98 -0.51 3.33
CA SER A 195 9.75 -1.68 3.75
C SER A 195 9.00 -3.00 3.50
N ASP A 196 7.66 -3.00 3.56
CA ASP A 196 6.84 -4.14 3.17
C ASP A 196 6.94 -4.41 1.65
N LEU A 197 6.96 -3.37 0.81
CA LEU A 197 7.20 -3.51 -0.64
C LEU A 197 8.60 -4.06 -0.94
N VAL A 198 9.64 -3.53 -0.28
CA VAL A 198 11.03 -4.01 -0.46
C VAL A 198 11.16 -5.47 -0.01
N LEU A 199 10.56 -5.84 1.13
CA LEU A 199 10.52 -7.23 1.58
C LEU A 199 9.80 -8.12 0.57
N ALA A 200 8.67 -7.67 0.02
CA ALA A 200 7.90 -8.40 -0.98
C ALA A 200 8.64 -8.60 -2.28
N ARG A 201 9.32 -7.58 -2.80
CA ARG A 201 10.24 -7.76 -3.94
C ARG A 201 11.20 -8.90 -3.61
N ARG A 202 11.89 -8.83 -2.47
CA ARG A 202 12.94 -9.80 -2.12
C ARG A 202 12.45 -11.24 -2.05
N TYR A 203 11.32 -11.50 -1.37
CA TYR A 203 10.87 -12.89 -1.19
C TYR A 203 10.10 -13.43 -2.40
N SER A 204 9.44 -12.57 -3.19
CA SER A 204 8.68 -13.02 -4.37
C SER A 204 9.55 -13.11 -5.62
N GLY A 205 10.60 -12.28 -5.70
CA GLY A 205 11.39 -12.10 -6.91
C GLY A 205 10.66 -11.31 -8.01
N ALA A 206 9.47 -10.77 -7.74
CA ALA A 206 8.66 -10.12 -8.76
C ALA A 206 9.24 -8.77 -9.18
N GLU A 207 9.28 -8.52 -10.49
CA GLU A 207 9.76 -7.32 -11.17
C GLU A 207 9.02 -6.06 -10.71
N LEU A 208 7.72 -6.19 -10.43
CA LEU A 208 6.89 -5.11 -9.92
C LEU A 208 6.10 -5.58 -8.70
N VAL A 209 6.10 -4.75 -7.66
CA VAL A 209 5.30 -4.99 -6.45
C VAL A 209 4.42 -3.80 -6.13
N GLY A 210 3.27 -4.06 -5.52
CA GLY A 210 2.35 -3.01 -5.10
C GLY A 210 1.38 -3.50 -4.05
N CYS A 211 0.65 -2.60 -3.41
CA CYS A 211 -0.30 -2.99 -2.36
C CYS A 211 -1.69 -3.33 -2.93
N ALA A 212 -2.45 -4.10 -2.15
CA ALA A 212 -3.86 -4.26 -2.40
C ALA A 212 -4.60 -2.96 -2.04
N ALA A 213 -5.47 -2.49 -2.93
CA ALA A 213 -6.44 -1.43 -2.63
C ALA A 213 -7.57 -1.99 -1.73
N GLU A 214 -7.19 -2.42 -0.53
CA GLU A 214 -8.09 -3.07 0.41
C GLU A 214 -8.90 -2.05 1.21
N PHE A 215 -8.28 -0.92 1.57
CA PHE A 215 -8.92 0.16 2.30
C PHE A 215 -9.14 1.39 1.42
N HIS A 216 -10.35 1.94 1.50
CA HIS A 216 -10.73 3.19 0.87
C HIS A 216 -11.36 4.12 1.90
N HIS A 217 -11.13 5.43 1.76
CA HIS A 217 -11.88 6.44 2.50
C HIS A 217 -12.67 7.34 1.55
N LEU A 218 -13.99 7.27 1.67
CA LEU A 218 -14.95 8.02 0.87
C LEU A 218 -15.24 9.35 1.58
N GLU A 219 -14.49 10.41 1.25
CA GLU A 219 -14.52 11.68 2.01
C GLU A 219 -15.93 12.28 2.08
N HIS A 220 -16.62 12.33 0.94
CA HIS A 220 -17.98 12.88 0.84
C HIS A 220 -19.04 12.13 1.67
N LEU A 221 -18.79 10.88 2.05
CA LEU A 221 -19.70 10.10 2.91
C LEU A 221 -19.17 9.97 4.34
N GLY A 222 -17.92 10.39 4.60
CA GLY A 222 -17.25 10.10 5.86
C GLY A 222 -17.20 8.61 6.16
N LEU A 223 -16.88 7.77 5.16
CA LEU A 223 -16.87 6.32 5.33
C LEU A 223 -15.48 5.75 5.08
N THR A 224 -15.01 4.88 5.97
CA THR A 224 -13.92 3.96 5.65
C THR A 224 -14.51 2.62 5.24
N VAL A 225 -14.06 2.09 4.09
CA VAL A 225 -14.50 0.83 3.51
C VAL A 225 -13.31 -0.10 3.38
N ARG A 226 -13.48 -1.37 3.80
CA ARG A 226 -12.54 -2.45 3.55
C ARG A 226 -13.16 -3.45 2.57
N ARG A 227 -12.49 -3.70 1.45
CA ARG A 227 -12.92 -4.64 0.41
C ARG A 227 -12.11 -5.93 0.47
N LEU A 228 -12.68 -7.02 -0.03
CA LEU A 228 -11.93 -8.27 -0.17
C LEU A 228 -11.09 -8.22 -1.45
N VAL A 229 -9.81 -7.88 -1.31
CA VAL A 229 -8.82 -7.93 -2.39
C VAL A 229 -7.79 -8.99 -2.04
N PRO A 230 -7.56 -10.03 -2.88
CA PRO A 230 -6.55 -11.03 -2.59
C PRO A 230 -5.17 -10.38 -2.44
N SER A 231 -4.49 -10.59 -1.31
CA SER A 231 -3.14 -10.10 -1.04
C SER A 231 -2.19 -11.27 -0.83
N GLU A 232 -0.89 -10.97 -0.82
CA GLU A 232 0.20 -11.97 -0.68
C GLU A 232 0.18 -13.00 -1.82
N VAL A 233 -0.06 -12.51 -3.04
CA VAL A 233 -0.19 -13.34 -4.23
C VAL A 233 0.49 -12.69 -5.43
N PHE A 234 0.97 -13.52 -6.35
CA PHE A 234 1.20 -13.07 -7.72
C PHE A 234 -0.14 -12.66 -8.34
N ALA A 235 -0.17 -11.48 -8.93
CA ALA A 235 -1.38 -10.89 -9.48
C ALA A 235 -1.05 -10.17 -10.77
N GLN A 236 -2.05 -10.02 -11.65
CA GLN A 236 -1.88 -9.23 -12.87
C GLN A 236 -1.98 -7.72 -12.62
N HIS A 237 -2.52 -7.32 -11.47
CA HIS A 237 -2.81 -5.92 -11.15
C HIS A 237 -2.48 -5.60 -9.70
N VAL A 238 -1.90 -4.42 -9.47
CA VAL A 238 -1.76 -3.74 -8.18
C VAL A 238 -2.44 -2.38 -8.24
N THR A 239 -2.59 -1.70 -7.11
CA THR A 239 -3.12 -0.34 -7.11
C THR A 239 -2.12 0.64 -7.73
N GLY A 240 -2.61 1.57 -8.55
CA GLY A 240 -1.79 2.65 -9.11
C GLY A 240 -1.18 3.55 -8.02
N ALA A 241 -1.87 3.69 -6.90
CA ALA A 241 -1.42 4.43 -5.74
C ALA A 241 -0.10 3.96 -5.14
N SER A 242 0.33 2.72 -5.42
CA SER A 242 1.57 2.22 -4.87
C SER A 242 2.18 1.14 -5.74
N ILE A 243 3.26 1.53 -6.40
CA ILE A 243 4.08 0.66 -7.23
C ILE A 243 5.53 0.80 -6.76
N LEU A 244 6.24 -0.32 -6.64
CA LEU A 244 7.68 -0.36 -6.47
C LEU A 244 8.28 -1.35 -7.47
N THR A 245 9.37 -0.94 -8.12
CA THR A 245 10.08 -1.77 -9.10
C THR A 245 11.55 -1.35 -9.12
N ASP A 246 12.41 -2.20 -9.67
CA ASP A 246 13.80 -1.87 -9.90
C ASP A 246 13.90 -0.81 -10.99
N ARG A 247 14.88 0.08 -10.83
CA ARG A 247 15.19 1.06 -11.87
C ARG A 247 15.48 0.38 -13.21
N THR A 248 16.22 -0.73 -13.18
CA THR A 248 16.57 -1.48 -14.39
C THR A 248 15.35 -2.02 -15.11
N THR A 249 14.33 -2.49 -14.36
CA THR A 249 13.06 -2.91 -14.96
C THR A 249 12.37 -1.74 -15.67
N LEU A 250 12.35 -0.53 -15.09
CA LEU A 250 11.82 0.65 -15.77
C LEU A 250 12.61 1.00 -17.05
N GLU A 251 13.93 0.87 -17.02
CA GLU A 251 14.80 1.10 -18.18
C GLU A 251 14.53 0.07 -19.30
N GLU A 252 14.32 -1.20 -18.94
CA GLU A 252 14.04 -2.30 -19.86
C GLU A 252 12.67 -2.18 -20.53
N VAL A 253 11.64 -1.79 -19.78
CA VAL A 253 10.26 -1.71 -20.30
C VAL A 253 9.90 -0.32 -20.85
N GLY A 254 10.78 0.67 -20.71
CA GLY A 254 10.58 2.03 -21.23
C GLY A 254 9.82 2.98 -20.29
N GLY A 255 9.62 2.60 -19.03
CA GLY A 255 8.97 3.40 -18.01
C GLY A 255 7.45 3.53 -18.20
N PHE A 256 6.88 4.64 -17.71
CA PHE A 256 5.45 4.91 -17.85
C PHE A 256 5.13 5.40 -19.27
N ARG A 257 4.12 4.81 -19.91
CA ARG A 257 3.63 5.32 -21.20
C ARG A 257 3.19 6.79 -21.04
N PRO A 258 3.44 7.68 -22.02
CA PRO A 258 3.07 9.10 -21.93
C PRO A 258 1.57 9.30 -22.13
N LEU A 259 0.78 8.77 -21.20
CA LEU A 259 -0.67 8.80 -21.17
C LEU A 259 -1.17 9.75 -20.06
N ARG A 260 -2.38 10.28 -20.25
CA ARG A 260 -3.05 11.13 -19.26
C ARG A 260 -3.79 10.33 -18.18
N VAL A 261 -4.19 9.10 -18.54
CA VAL A 261 -4.94 8.14 -17.71
C VAL A 261 -4.41 6.76 -18.07
N ASP A 262 -4.48 5.83 -17.12
CA ASP A 262 -4.06 4.42 -17.25
C ASP A 262 -2.55 4.23 -17.51
N GLU A 263 -1.73 5.20 -17.15
CA GLU A 263 -0.26 5.07 -17.20
C GLU A 263 0.25 3.93 -16.32
N ASP A 264 -0.36 3.73 -15.14
CA ASP A 264 -0.03 2.64 -14.22
C ASP A 264 -0.39 1.27 -14.82
N ALA A 265 -1.53 1.17 -15.51
CA ALA A 265 -1.95 -0.06 -16.20
C ALA A 265 -1.03 -0.36 -17.39
N GLY A 266 -0.63 0.68 -18.14
CA GLY A 266 0.35 0.58 -19.21
C GLY A 266 1.67 -0.02 -18.72
N LEU A 267 2.22 0.47 -17.60
CA LEU A 267 3.45 -0.09 -17.02
C LEU A 267 3.28 -1.56 -16.61
N LEU A 268 2.14 -1.93 -16.02
CA LEU A 268 1.86 -3.33 -15.65
C LEU A 268 1.80 -4.25 -16.88
N ASP A 269 1.24 -3.76 -17.98
CA ASP A 269 1.22 -4.48 -19.24
C ASP A 269 2.62 -4.61 -19.83
N ASP A 270 3.41 -3.53 -19.85
CA ASP A 270 4.77 -3.53 -20.39
C ASP A 270 5.71 -4.49 -19.61
N VAL A 271 5.60 -4.51 -18.27
CA VAL A 271 6.34 -5.48 -17.43
C VAL A 271 5.94 -6.92 -17.76
N ARG A 272 4.64 -7.18 -17.97
CA ARG A 272 4.15 -8.52 -18.29
C ARG A 272 4.58 -8.97 -19.68
N ASP A 273 4.53 -8.07 -20.65
CA ASP A 273 4.92 -8.34 -22.03
C ASP A 273 6.44 -8.60 -22.14
N ALA A 274 7.24 -8.02 -21.25
CA ALA A 274 8.65 -8.35 -21.06
C ALA A 274 8.90 -9.69 -20.32
N GLY A 275 7.85 -10.42 -19.93
CA GLY A 275 7.94 -11.68 -19.20
C GLY A 275 8.08 -11.53 -17.69
N GLY A 276 8.00 -10.31 -17.17
CA GLY A 276 8.03 -10.00 -15.75
C GLY A 276 6.75 -10.39 -15.02
N SER A 277 6.87 -10.49 -13.70
CA SER A 277 5.82 -10.87 -12.78
C SER A 277 5.48 -9.71 -11.85
N THR A 278 4.23 -9.69 -11.39
CA THR A 278 3.74 -8.69 -10.43
C THR A 278 3.28 -9.39 -9.15
N TYR A 279 3.68 -8.85 -8.01
CA TYR A 279 3.29 -9.35 -6.69
C TYR A 279 2.53 -8.31 -5.88
N ARG A 280 1.39 -8.71 -5.30
CA ARG A 280 0.53 -7.82 -4.53
C ARG A 280 0.61 -8.11 -3.05
N ILE A 281 1.03 -7.13 -2.25
CA ILE A 281 1.09 -7.21 -0.79
C ILE A 281 -0.27 -6.86 -0.14
N HIS A 282 -0.38 -7.05 1.17
CA HIS A 282 -1.55 -6.60 1.94
C HIS A 282 -1.87 -5.11 1.77
N GLY A 283 -3.15 -4.74 1.90
CA GLY A 283 -3.58 -3.33 1.84
C GLY A 283 -3.62 -2.63 3.19
N LEU A 284 -3.29 -3.32 4.29
CA LEU A 284 -3.47 -2.82 5.65
C LEU A 284 -2.66 -1.55 6.00
N GLY A 285 -1.58 -1.28 5.24
CA GLY A 285 -0.72 -0.10 5.40
C GLY A 285 -1.01 1.00 4.39
N CYS A 286 -2.08 0.91 3.58
CA CYS A 286 -2.40 1.90 2.56
C CYS A 286 -3.91 2.16 2.53
N VAL A 287 -4.32 3.43 2.53
CA VAL A 287 -5.73 3.80 2.37
C VAL A 287 -5.86 4.73 1.19
N ILE A 288 -6.69 4.32 0.22
CA ILE A 288 -6.95 5.10 -0.99
C ILE A 288 -8.00 6.16 -0.70
N ARG A 289 -7.64 7.43 -0.89
CA ARG A 289 -8.54 8.57 -0.77
C ARG A 289 -9.48 8.61 -1.95
N ARG A 290 -10.78 8.73 -1.69
CA ARG A 290 -11.82 8.89 -2.71
C ARG A 290 -12.59 10.18 -2.45
N ARG A 291 -12.30 11.17 -3.28
CA ARG A 291 -12.98 12.46 -3.37
C ARG A 291 -14.16 12.35 -4.35
N GLY A 292 -15.19 13.18 -4.19
CA GLY A 292 -16.33 13.22 -5.12
C GLY A 292 -15.97 13.69 -6.53
N THR A 293 -14.84 14.37 -6.71
CA THR A 293 -14.31 14.88 -7.99
C THR A 293 -12.78 14.76 -8.02
N GLY A 294 -12.17 14.78 -9.22
CA GLY A 294 -10.72 14.89 -9.39
C GLY A 294 -9.92 13.58 -9.33
N HIS A 295 -10.59 12.42 -9.36
CA HIS A 295 -9.94 11.11 -9.47
C HIS A 295 -9.82 10.69 -10.93
N THR A 296 -8.65 10.14 -11.31
CA THR A 296 -8.45 9.50 -12.63
C THR A 296 -9.30 8.24 -12.78
N TRP A 297 -9.59 7.56 -11.66
CA TRP A 297 -10.53 6.44 -11.63
C TRP A 297 -11.95 6.91 -11.32
N SER A 298 -12.87 6.78 -12.28
CA SER A 298 -14.21 7.37 -12.28
C SER A 298 -15.31 6.47 -11.68
N GLU A 299 -14.94 5.41 -10.96
CA GLU A 299 -15.93 4.56 -10.29
C GLU A 299 -16.67 5.33 -9.19
N THR A 300 -18.00 5.31 -9.27
CA THR A 300 -18.88 5.97 -8.32
C THR A 300 -18.76 5.34 -6.93
N SER A 301 -19.11 6.08 -5.87
CA SER A 301 -19.14 5.58 -4.49
C SER A 301 -19.89 4.26 -4.36
N GLY A 302 -20.93 4.07 -5.18
CA GLY A 302 -21.72 2.83 -5.24
C GLY A 302 -20.90 1.59 -5.63
N TYR A 303 -19.81 1.73 -6.39
CA TYR A 303 -18.90 0.62 -6.71
C TYR A 303 -18.16 0.11 -5.47
N PHE A 304 -17.64 1.02 -4.64
CA PHE A 304 -16.91 0.64 -3.42
C PHE A 304 -17.83 0.04 -2.35
N LEU A 305 -19.10 0.44 -2.37
CA LEU A 305 -20.15 -0.05 -1.48
C LEU A 305 -20.77 -1.37 -1.97
N ARG A 306 -20.40 -1.87 -3.15
CA ARG A 306 -20.75 -3.23 -3.59
C ARG A 306 -19.82 -4.23 -2.93
N GLU A 307 -20.41 -5.09 -2.11
CA GLU A 307 -19.74 -6.20 -1.42
C GLU A 307 -18.54 -5.79 -0.55
N PRO A 308 -18.67 -4.80 0.36
CA PRO A 308 -17.61 -4.51 1.31
C PRO A 308 -17.45 -5.70 2.25
N LEU A 309 -16.20 -6.05 2.55
CA LEU A 309 -15.91 -6.99 3.64
C LEU A 309 -16.32 -6.36 4.98
N ARG A 310 -16.02 -5.06 5.15
CA ARG A 310 -16.44 -4.22 6.28
C ARG A 310 -16.59 -2.76 5.87
N GLN A 311 -17.42 -2.04 6.62
CA GLN A 311 -17.64 -0.60 6.47
C GLN A 311 -17.78 0.05 7.84
N TRP A 312 -17.22 1.26 7.98
CA TRP A 312 -17.33 2.06 9.20
C TRP A 312 -17.69 3.50 8.87
N ARG A 313 -18.46 4.13 9.77
CA ARG A 313 -18.61 5.59 9.81
C ARG A 313 -17.35 6.24 10.37
N GLY A 314 -16.97 7.35 9.77
CA GLY A 314 -15.75 8.10 10.05
C GLY A 314 -14.48 7.41 9.55
N TRP A 315 -13.35 7.95 10.01
CA TRP A 315 -12.02 7.42 9.76
C TRP A 315 -11.74 6.19 10.64
N ARG A 316 -11.60 5.02 10.01
CA ARG A 316 -11.29 3.72 10.66
C ARG A 316 -10.30 2.87 9.82
N PRO A 317 -9.05 3.33 9.65
CA PRO A 317 -8.03 2.54 8.97
C PRO A 317 -7.58 1.35 9.81
N SER A 318 -6.79 0.44 9.22
CA SER A 318 -6.08 -0.58 10.00
C SER A 318 -5.09 0.04 10.98
N ALA A 319 -4.82 -0.67 12.08
CA ALA A 319 -3.83 -0.26 13.08
C ALA A 319 -2.41 -0.14 12.51
N LEU A 320 -2.11 -0.81 11.38
CA LEU A 320 -0.82 -0.71 10.70
C LEU A 320 -0.62 0.62 9.95
N LEU A 321 -1.69 1.37 9.70
CA LEU A 321 -1.56 2.72 9.13
C LEU A 321 -0.96 3.70 10.14
N GLU A 322 -1.07 3.42 11.44
CA GLU A 322 -0.61 4.29 12.53
C GLU A 322 -0.99 5.77 12.29
N SER A 323 -2.25 6.03 11.94
CA SER A 323 -2.70 7.36 11.48
C SER A 323 -2.37 8.46 12.49
N SER A 324 -1.74 9.53 12.02
CA SER A 324 -1.60 10.78 12.79
C SER A 324 -2.94 11.53 12.82
N PRO A 325 -3.33 12.17 13.94
CA PRO A 325 -4.50 13.04 13.98
C PRO A 325 -4.43 14.23 13.00
N GLU A 326 -3.22 14.72 12.71
CA GLU A 326 -3.01 15.86 11.79
C GLU A 326 -3.30 15.51 10.33
N ASP A 327 -3.19 14.22 9.99
CA ASP A 327 -3.39 13.69 8.65
C ASP A 327 -4.76 13.04 8.50
N ALA A 328 -5.54 12.91 9.58
CA ALA A 328 -6.88 12.35 9.51
C ALA A 328 -7.76 13.18 8.56
N PRO A 329 -8.64 12.54 7.76
CA PRO A 329 -9.55 13.26 6.89
C PRO A 329 -10.46 14.18 7.72
N ALA A 330 -10.81 15.32 7.14
CA ALA A 330 -11.72 16.27 7.78
C ALA A 330 -13.08 15.59 8.07
N PRO A 331 -13.71 15.89 9.22
CA PRO A 331 -15.04 15.37 9.51
C PRO A 331 -16.02 15.89 8.47
N THR A 332 -16.88 15.00 7.97
CA THR A 332 -17.95 15.37 7.04
C THR A 332 -18.94 16.25 7.80
N THR A 333 -19.10 17.50 7.40
CA THR A 333 -20.21 18.32 7.86
C THR A 333 -21.49 17.70 7.29
N GLU A 334 -22.30 17.07 8.14
CA GLU A 334 -23.67 16.71 7.77
C GLU A 334 -24.36 18.00 7.34
N THR A 335 -24.53 18.19 6.03
CA THR A 335 -25.45 19.20 5.53
C THR A 335 -26.83 18.61 5.80
N THR A 336 -27.37 18.91 6.98
CA THR A 336 -28.77 18.65 7.31
C THR A 336 -29.57 19.46 6.31
N THR A 337 -29.94 18.81 5.20
CA THR A 337 -30.91 19.39 4.28
C THR A 337 -32.24 19.23 5.00
N PRO A 338 -32.95 20.31 5.35
CA PRO A 338 -34.24 20.17 6.04
C PRO A 338 -35.17 19.38 5.11
N ASP A 339 -35.80 18.34 5.66
CA ASP A 339 -36.81 17.53 4.99
C ASP A 339 -37.82 18.46 4.32
N SER A 340 -37.80 18.47 2.99
CA SER A 340 -38.90 19.06 2.23
C SER A 340 -40.10 18.13 2.36
N PRO A 341 -41.27 18.62 2.81
CA PRO A 341 -42.42 17.78 3.00
C PRO A 341 -42.84 17.20 1.65
N THR A 342 -42.95 15.88 1.60
CA THR A 342 -43.57 15.16 0.49
C THR A 342 -45.02 15.63 0.40
N ALA A 343 -45.33 16.41 -0.63
CA ALA A 343 -46.70 16.69 -1.02
C ALA A 343 -47.34 15.36 -1.43
N GLY A 344 -48.20 14.84 -0.55
CA GLY A 344 -49.07 13.72 -0.88
C GLY A 344 -50.03 14.13 -1.99
N SER A 345 -49.93 13.44 -3.13
CA SER A 345 -51.02 13.36 -4.08
C SER A 345 -52.01 12.31 -3.57
N ASP A 346 -53.14 12.76 -3.04
CA ASP A 346 -54.35 11.97 -3.00
C ASP A 346 -55.46 12.68 -3.77
N ARG A 347 -56.33 11.83 -4.32
CA ARG A 347 -57.32 12.04 -5.39
C ARG A 347 -58.37 13.11 -5.14
#